data_AF-A0A1H4H817-F1
#
_entry.id   AF-A0A1H4H817-F1
#
_cell.length_a   1.000
_cell.length_b   1.000
_cell.length_c   1.000
_cell.angle_alpha   90.00
_cell.angle_beta   90.00
_cell.angle_gamma   90.00
#
_symmetry.space_group_name_H-M   'P 1'
#
loop_
_entity.id
_entity.type
_entity.pdbx_description
1 polymer ?
#
loop_
_entity_poly.entity_id
_entity_poly.type
_entity_poly.pdbx_seq_one_letter_code
_entity_poly.pdbx_strand_id
1 'polypeptide(L)'
;MTPEERQRILSRLASSDIVSINYLNSGQTNEDELVQAIVRVNTVFDISSDDGVPKLRRMIKTLRDAELTLNFESDVYWRHLLTNSWRNYYQVNPLTIEDSYIVSRDNAEERLFNYSSAGMDLIPQGVTDRIRSFGSLDSGNNLSFTPSIRPKYAALNYAKDRYGPANHYGNSYFVLKEHVKHNCTFTDRDSFHVTDEQGHPENHVANYHNLHRLIIHMSSDKLKKLDEVSHGNYSASGIPDGYIEAQIHGDVVVIRDVEKMCIDYFELRSGEDYHHGIVEMYYKIFAEKSNIQLIFT
;
A
#
# COMPACT_ATOMS: atom_id res chain seq x y z
N MET A 1 20.73 10.71 22.94
CA MET A 1 20.43 10.31 21.55
C MET A 1 21.75 10.21 20.81
N THR A 2 22.11 9.02 20.37
CA THR A 2 23.32 8.77 19.56
C THR A 2 23.10 9.29 18.12
N PRO A 3 24.18 9.47 17.33
CA PRO A 3 24.06 9.82 15.91
C PRO A 3 23.22 8.81 15.13
N GLU A 4 23.36 7.51 15.40
CA GLU A 4 22.57 6.45 14.77
C GLU A 4 21.08 6.51 15.13
N GLU A 5 20.77 6.75 16.42
CA GLU A 5 19.39 6.93 16.88
C GLU A 5 18.75 8.14 16.19
N ARG A 6 19.50 9.24 16.08
CA ARG A 6 19.05 10.44 15.37
C ARG A 6 18.76 10.14 13.90
N GLN A 7 19.65 9.42 13.22
CA GLN A 7 19.46 9.05 11.81
C GLN A 7 18.22 8.18 11.61
N ARG A 8 17.99 7.20 12.48
CA ARG A 8 16.78 6.36 12.44
C ARG A 8 15.49 7.14 12.68
N ILE A 9 15.51 8.11 13.60
CA ILE A 9 14.34 8.97 13.84
C ILE A 9 14.07 9.85 12.63
N LEU A 10 15.10 10.45 12.04
CA LEU A 10 14.96 11.29 10.86
C LEU A 10 14.50 10.50 9.62
N SER A 11 14.99 9.29 9.41
CA SER A 11 14.51 8.46 8.29
C SER A 11 13.05 8.03 8.45
N ARG A 12 12.61 7.75 9.67
CA ARG A 12 11.19 7.48 9.98
C ARG A 12 10.31 8.70 9.74
N LEU A 13 10.78 9.87 10.17
CA LEU A 13 10.07 11.13 9.93
C LEU A 13 9.94 11.38 8.42
N ALA A 14 11.02 11.18 7.65
CA ALA A 14 11.02 11.28 6.20
C ALA A 14 9.93 10.43 5.53
N SER A 15 9.74 9.19 5.99
CA SER A 15 8.69 8.30 5.47
C SER A 15 7.28 8.86 5.76
N SER A 16 7.06 9.42 6.95
CA SER A 16 5.79 10.07 7.30
C SER A 16 5.52 11.35 6.50
N ASP A 17 6.58 12.08 6.11
CA ASP A 17 6.43 13.30 5.31
C ASP A 17 5.90 13.00 3.91
N ILE A 18 6.32 11.88 3.30
CA ILE A 18 5.87 11.47 1.95
C ILE A 18 4.35 11.34 1.91
N VAL A 19 3.75 10.69 2.92
CA VAL A 19 2.29 10.54 3.03
C VAL A 19 1.59 11.90 3.09
N SER A 20 2.19 12.84 3.82
CA SER A 20 1.62 14.16 4.08
C SER A 20 1.75 15.11 2.88
N ILE A 21 2.83 14.97 2.11
CA ILE A 21 3.17 15.83 0.97
C ILE A 21 2.36 15.51 -0.27
N ASN A 22 1.95 14.26 -0.50
CA ASN A 22 1.20 13.89 -1.71
C ASN A 22 -0.11 14.65 -1.91
N TYR A 23 -0.66 15.23 -0.84
CA TYR A 23 -1.80 16.13 -0.93
C TYR A 23 -1.45 17.54 -1.43
N LEU A 24 -0.22 18.01 -1.21
CA LEU A 24 0.24 19.36 -1.56
C LEU A 24 0.75 19.46 -3.01
N ASN A 25 1.16 18.34 -3.60
CA ASN A 25 1.84 18.33 -4.91
C ASN A 25 0.91 18.57 -6.10
N SER A 26 -0.38 18.26 -5.97
CA SER A 26 -1.32 18.31 -7.10
C SER A 26 -1.74 19.72 -7.52
N GLY A 27 -1.42 20.76 -6.73
CA GLY A 27 -1.86 22.15 -6.96
C GLY A 27 -3.38 22.38 -6.90
N GLN A 28 -4.16 21.30 -6.82
CA GLN A 28 -5.62 21.26 -6.66
C GLN A 28 -5.99 21.15 -5.19
N THR A 29 -7.04 21.84 -4.78
CA THR A 29 -7.57 21.69 -3.43
C THR A 29 -8.35 20.38 -3.29
N ASN A 30 -8.47 19.84 -2.08
CA ASN A 30 -9.35 18.71 -1.78
C ASN A 30 -10.80 18.95 -2.27
N GLU A 31 -11.25 20.20 -2.30
CA GLU A 31 -12.59 20.56 -2.77
C GLU A 31 -12.71 20.37 -4.29
N ASP A 32 -11.69 20.79 -5.04
CA ASP A 32 -11.63 20.61 -6.50
C ASP A 32 -11.66 19.12 -6.88
N GLU A 33 -10.87 18.30 -6.17
CA GLU A 33 -10.81 16.85 -6.40
C GLU A 33 -12.14 16.17 -6.04
N LEU A 34 -12.81 16.60 -4.99
CA LEU A 34 -14.14 16.09 -4.64
C LEU A 34 -15.18 16.42 -5.74
N VAL A 35 -15.14 17.63 -6.29
CA VAL A 35 -16.01 18.00 -7.42
C VAL A 35 -15.71 17.12 -8.64
N GLN A 36 -14.44 16.91 -8.97
CA GLN A 36 -14.04 16.02 -10.06
C GLN A 36 -14.52 14.58 -9.84
N ALA A 37 -14.39 14.05 -8.62
CA ALA A 37 -14.88 12.72 -8.29
C ALA A 37 -16.41 12.61 -8.44
N ILE A 38 -17.17 13.64 -8.06
CA ILE A 38 -18.63 13.69 -8.26
C ILE A 38 -18.95 13.68 -9.77
N VAL A 39 -18.31 14.54 -10.55
CA VAL A 39 -18.50 14.61 -12.01
C VAL A 39 -18.18 13.27 -12.67
N ARG A 40 -17.10 12.63 -12.26
CA ARG A 40 -16.70 11.29 -12.73
C ARG A 40 -17.77 10.25 -12.44
N VAL A 41 -18.29 10.21 -11.21
CA VAL A 41 -19.38 9.31 -10.81
C VAL A 41 -20.63 9.58 -11.64
N ASN A 42 -21.08 10.83 -11.76
CA ASN A 42 -22.25 11.17 -12.57
C ASN A 42 -22.12 10.70 -14.01
N THR A 43 -20.93 10.86 -14.59
CA THR A 43 -20.64 10.51 -15.97
C THR A 43 -20.64 8.99 -16.19
N VAL A 44 -20.00 8.23 -15.29
CA VAL A 44 -19.88 6.77 -15.44
C VAL A 44 -21.21 6.06 -15.21
N PHE A 45 -22.06 6.59 -14.34
CA PHE A 45 -23.35 5.99 -13.99
C PHE A 45 -24.57 6.64 -14.67
N ASP A 46 -24.37 7.69 -15.45
CA ASP A 46 -25.44 8.47 -16.10
C ASP A 46 -26.51 8.95 -15.10
N ILE A 47 -26.05 9.63 -14.03
CA ILE A 47 -26.90 10.11 -12.94
C ILE A 47 -26.75 11.60 -12.70
N SER A 48 -27.74 12.19 -12.02
CA SER A 48 -27.72 13.59 -11.60
C SER A 48 -26.67 13.85 -10.50
N SER A 49 -26.26 15.12 -10.34
CA SER A 49 -25.36 15.51 -9.25
C SER A 49 -25.92 15.22 -7.86
N ASP A 50 -27.23 15.31 -7.68
CA ASP A 50 -27.88 15.04 -6.40
C ASP A 50 -27.76 13.56 -6.01
N ASP A 51 -27.75 12.66 -7.00
CA ASP A 51 -27.56 11.22 -6.81
C ASP A 51 -26.07 10.82 -6.73
N GLY A 52 -25.19 11.60 -7.37
CA GLY A 52 -23.75 11.37 -7.39
C GLY A 52 -23.09 11.50 -6.02
N VAL A 53 -23.45 12.53 -5.25
CA VAL A 53 -22.88 12.79 -3.92
C VAL A 53 -23.07 11.60 -2.95
N PRO A 54 -24.29 11.07 -2.72
CA PRO A 54 -24.47 9.93 -1.83
C PRO A 54 -23.80 8.66 -2.36
N LYS A 55 -23.74 8.45 -3.69
CA LYS A 55 -23.01 7.31 -4.29
C LYS A 55 -21.51 7.41 -4.01
N LEU A 56 -20.90 8.56 -4.28
CA LEU A 56 -19.48 8.84 -3.99
C LEU A 56 -19.15 8.61 -2.52
N ARG A 57 -19.98 9.13 -1.59
CA ARG A 57 -19.79 8.93 -0.15
C ARG A 57 -19.79 7.44 0.23
N ARG A 58 -20.67 6.64 -0.36
CA ARG A 58 -20.72 5.18 -0.14
C ARG A 58 -19.46 4.47 -0.63
N MET A 59 -18.98 4.84 -1.82
CA MET A 59 -17.75 4.30 -2.40
C MET A 59 -16.53 4.62 -1.53
N ILE A 60 -16.39 5.89 -1.12
CA ILE A 60 -15.29 6.31 -0.22
C ILE A 60 -15.38 5.55 1.12
N LYS A 61 -16.58 5.40 1.69
CA LYS A 61 -16.76 4.61 2.91
C LYS A 61 -16.33 3.15 2.72
N THR A 62 -16.70 2.55 1.59
CA THR A 62 -16.31 1.18 1.24
C THR A 62 -14.80 1.02 1.16
N LEU A 63 -14.09 1.98 0.53
CA LEU A 63 -12.63 2.00 0.49
C LEU A 63 -12.02 2.20 1.89
N ARG A 64 -12.59 3.09 2.71
CA ARG A 64 -12.11 3.31 4.10
C ARG A 64 -12.27 2.08 4.97
N ASP A 65 -13.37 1.35 4.84
CA ASP A 65 -13.68 0.18 5.67
C ASP A 65 -13.03 -1.11 5.15
N ALA A 66 -12.46 -1.08 3.94
CA ALA A 66 -11.81 -2.25 3.36
C ALA A 66 -10.56 -2.66 4.17
N GLU A 67 -10.36 -3.97 4.25
CA GLU A 67 -9.19 -4.57 4.91
C GLU A 67 -7.92 -4.20 4.14
N LEU A 68 -6.88 -3.78 4.86
CA LEU A 68 -5.54 -3.59 4.30
C LEU A 68 -4.75 -4.89 4.48
N THR A 69 -4.27 -5.47 3.38
CA THR A 69 -3.71 -6.82 3.39
C THR A 69 -2.28 -6.92 2.89
N LEU A 70 -1.52 -7.85 3.47
CA LEU A 70 -0.17 -8.24 3.04
C LEU A 70 -0.18 -9.71 2.64
N ASN A 71 -0.15 -10.00 1.34
CA ASN A 71 -0.12 -11.36 0.81
C ASN A 71 1.28 -11.99 0.93
N PHE A 72 1.33 -13.30 1.18
CA PHE A 72 2.55 -14.09 1.28
C PHE A 72 2.28 -15.58 1.03
N GLU A 73 3.31 -16.31 0.62
CA GLU A 73 3.31 -17.78 0.56
C GLU A 73 3.49 -18.38 1.97
N SER A 74 2.53 -19.17 2.44
CA SER A 74 2.50 -19.69 3.82
C SER A 74 3.60 -20.69 4.17
N ASP A 75 4.12 -21.46 3.21
CA ASP A 75 5.21 -22.42 3.42
C ASP A 75 6.58 -21.72 3.56
N VAL A 76 6.73 -20.52 2.99
CA VAL A 76 7.95 -19.72 3.04
C VAL A 76 7.93 -18.70 4.18
N TYR A 77 6.80 -17.99 4.36
CA TYR A 77 6.80 -16.75 5.15
C TYR A 77 7.00 -16.96 6.65
N TRP A 78 6.63 -18.12 7.21
CA TRP A 78 6.68 -18.38 8.66
C TRP A 78 8.04 -18.04 9.31
N ARG A 79 9.15 -18.14 8.56
CA ARG A 79 10.50 -17.78 9.02
C ARG A 79 10.62 -16.30 9.38
N HIS A 80 9.86 -15.43 8.71
CA HIS A 80 9.86 -13.98 8.94
C HIS A 80 9.13 -13.58 10.23
N LEU A 81 8.24 -14.43 10.76
CA LEU A 81 7.57 -14.20 12.04
C LEU A 81 8.57 -14.08 13.20
N LEU A 82 9.74 -14.73 13.09
CA LEU A 82 10.82 -14.67 14.09
C LEU A 82 11.40 -13.27 14.24
N THR A 83 11.29 -12.43 13.20
CA THR A 83 11.84 -11.07 13.21
C THR A 83 10.82 -10.02 13.64
N ASN A 84 9.54 -10.40 13.75
CA ASN A 84 8.42 -9.50 14.07
C ASN A 84 8.39 -8.22 13.19
N SER A 85 8.89 -8.30 11.95
CA SER A 85 9.02 -7.15 11.06
C SER A 85 8.70 -7.54 9.64
N TRP A 86 7.80 -6.78 9.02
CA TRP A 86 7.61 -6.83 7.57
C TRP A 86 8.54 -5.83 6.89
N ARG A 87 9.33 -6.32 5.95
CA ARG A 87 10.42 -5.57 5.32
C ARG A 87 10.12 -5.35 3.83
N ASN A 88 10.55 -4.21 3.31
CA ASN A 88 10.51 -3.99 1.87
C ASN A 88 11.68 -4.68 1.16
N TYR A 89 11.68 -4.63 -0.16
CA TYR A 89 12.70 -5.23 -1.01
C TYR A 89 14.12 -4.74 -0.70
N TYR A 90 14.31 -3.44 -0.51
CA TYR A 90 15.61 -2.84 -0.17
C TYR A 90 16.17 -3.30 1.18
N GLN A 91 15.30 -3.74 2.09
CA GLN A 91 15.68 -4.22 3.42
C GLN A 91 16.01 -5.72 3.44
N VAL A 92 15.55 -6.49 2.45
CA VAL A 92 15.79 -7.95 2.37
C VAL A 92 16.85 -8.31 1.33
N ASN A 93 16.98 -7.52 0.27
CA ASN A 93 17.97 -7.72 -0.78
C ASN A 93 19.07 -6.65 -0.65
N PRO A 94 20.34 -7.04 -0.43
CA PRO A 94 21.44 -6.09 -0.43
C PRO A 94 21.53 -5.40 -1.80
N LEU A 95 21.78 -4.09 -1.80
CA LEU A 95 21.83 -3.25 -2.99
C LEU A 95 22.91 -3.74 -3.96
N THR A 96 22.52 -4.54 -4.96
CA THR A 96 23.31 -4.76 -6.18
C THR A 96 22.67 -3.96 -7.29
N ILE A 97 23.31 -2.87 -7.69
CA ILE A 97 22.80 -1.88 -8.66
C ILE A 97 22.62 -2.48 -10.07
N GLU A 98 23.14 -3.70 -10.30
CA GLU A 98 22.94 -4.50 -11.52
C GLU A 98 21.58 -5.22 -11.56
N ASP A 99 20.81 -5.22 -10.46
CA ASP A 99 19.47 -5.78 -10.45
C ASP A 99 18.50 -4.84 -11.19
N SER A 100 18.15 -5.21 -12.43
CA SER A 100 17.17 -4.50 -13.26
C SER A 100 15.85 -4.23 -12.53
N TYR A 101 15.46 -5.08 -11.59
CA TYR A 101 14.25 -4.88 -10.80
C TYR A 101 14.40 -3.75 -9.77
N ILE A 102 15.57 -3.59 -9.14
CA ILE A 102 15.84 -2.45 -8.24
C ILE A 102 15.76 -1.14 -9.03
N VAL A 103 16.31 -1.10 -10.23
CA VAL A 103 16.27 0.09 -11.09
C VAL A 103 14.82 0.42 -11.47
N SER A 104 14.06 -0.57 -11.95
CA SER A 104 12.65 -0.36 -12.30
C SER A 104 11.81 0.09 -11.09
N ARG A 105 12.02 -0.52 -9.93
CA ARG A 105 11.34 -0.15 -8.68
C ARG A 105 11.70 1.24 -8.24
N ASP A 106 12.98 1.59 -8.26
CA ASP A 106 13.44 2.92 -7.88
C ASP A 106 12.82 3.99 -8.76
N ASN A 107 12.79 3.77 -10.08
CA ASN A 107 12.13 4.66 -11.04
C ASN A 107 10.62 4.78 -10.79
N ALA A 108 9.92 3.69 -10.48
CA ALA A 108 8.48 3.75 -10.20
C ALA A 108 8.20 4.55 -8.92
N GLU A 109 8.95 4.27 -7.85
CA GLU A 109 8.82 4.93 -6.57
C GLU A 109 9.26 6.41 -6.62
N GLU A 110 10.30 6.74 -7.39
CA GLU A 110 10.75 8.11 -7.65
C GLU A 110 9.67 8.93 -8.34
N ARG A 111 9.01 8.35 -9.36
CA ARG A 111 7.91 9.02 -10.05
C ARG A 111 6.71 9.31 -9.14
N LEU A 112 6.40 8.42 -8.20
CA LEU A 112 5.24 8.59 -7.32
C LEU A 112 5.51 9.47 -6.10
N PHE A 113 6.74 9.43 -5.57
CA PHE A 113 7.06 10.02 -4.27
C PHE A 113 8.16 11.09 -4.34
N ASN A 114 8.77 11.30 -5.51
CA ASN A 114 9.78 12.33 -5.78
C ASN A 114 10.89 12.37 -4.73
N TYR A 115 11.56 11.23 -4.49
CA TYR A 115 12.59 11.17 -3.46
C TYR A 115 13.78 12.07 -3.79
N SER A 116 14.13 12.27 -5.06
CA SER A 116 15.21 13.18 -5.47
C SER A 116 14.88 14.66 -5.21
N SER A 117 13.61 14.97 -4.92
CA SER A 117 13.15 16.26 -4.37
C SER A 117 13.56 17.48 -5.20
N ALA A 118 13.46 17.39 -6.53
CA ALA A 118 13.61 18.57 -7.37
C ALA A 118 12.28 19.36 -7.43
N GLY A 119 12.26 20.56 -6.85
CA GLY A 119 11.41 21.66 -7.32
C GLY A 119 9.95 21.73 -6.88
N MET A 120 9.63 21.61 -5.58
CA MET A 120 8.28 21.91 -5.08
C MET A 120 8.29 23.06 -4.08
N ASP A 121 7.99 24.27 -4.57
CA ASP A 121 8.02 25.54 -3.81
C ASP A 121 7.05 25.58 -2.61
N LEU A 122 6.04 24.71 -2.58
CA LEU A 122 5.02 24.64 -1.53
C LEU A 122 5.43 23.80 -0.32
N ILE A 123 6.54 23.05 -0.39
CA ILE A 123 6.99 22.16 0.68
C ILE A 123 8.12 22.81 1.47
N PRO A 124 8.10 22.78 2.81
CA PRO A 124 9.22 23.30 3.60
C PRO A 124 10.54 22.61 3.25
N GLN A 125 11.59 23.41 3.00
CA GLN A 125 12.92 22.92 2.59
C GLN A 125 13.48 21.82 3.50
N GLY A 126 13.29 21.92 4.82
CA GLY A 126 13.78 20.89 5.75
C GLY A 126 13.10 19.53 5.58
N VAL A 127 11.91 19.49 4.97
CA VAL A 127 11.21 18.25 4.63
C VAL A 127 11.75 17.67 3.34
N THR A 128 11.88 18.48 2.28
CA THR A 128 12.47 18.04 1.01
C THR A 128 13.91 17.57 1.17
N ASP A 129 14.72 18.29 1.94
CA ASP A 129 16.11 17.90 2.26
C ASP A 129 16.17 16.53 2.95
N ARG A 130 15.23 16.27 3.86
CA ARG A 130 15.16 15.02 4.62
C ARG A 130 14.72 13.85 3.74
N ILE A 131 13.69 14.04 2.90
CA ILE A 131 13.25 13.03 1.92
C ILE A 131 14.40 12.71 0.97
N ARG A 132 15.06 13.74 0.42
CA ARG A 132 16.23 13.57 -0.46
C ARG A 132 17.37 12.81 0.19
N SER A 133 17.74 13.22 1.40
CA SER A 133 18.88 12.63 2.12
C SER A 133 18.69 11.15 2.38
N PHE A 134 17.48 10.72 2.78
CA PHE A 134 17.25 9.34 3.20
C PHE A 134 16.61 8.46 2.13
N GLY A 135 15.87 9.04 1.18
CA GLY A 135 15.03 8.30 0.24
C GLY A 135 15.57 8.18 -1.18
N SER A 136 16.41 9.11 -1.61
CA SER A 136 17.03 9.03 -2.94
C SER A 136 18.08 7.92 -2.95
N LEU A 137 17.97 6.97 -3.89
CA LEU A 137 18.98 5.93 -4.07
C LEU A 137 20.24 6.50 -4.76
N ASP A 138 20.08 7.52 -5.59
CA ASP A 138 21.15 8.16 -6.38
C ASP A 138 22.03 7.15 -7.13
N SER A 139 21.39 6.21 -7.84
CA SER A 139 22.08 5.08 -8.49
C SER A 139 23.00 4.29 -7.55
N GLY A 140 22.67 4.25 -6.26
CA GLY A 140 23.44 3.59 -5.20
C GLY A 140 24.55 4.45 -4.57
N ASN A 141 24.72 5.70 -4.98
CA ASN A 141 25.79 6.58 -4.49
C ASN A 141 25.42 7.36 -3.22
N ASN A 142 24.14 7.39 -2.83
CA ASN A 142 23.72 8.09 -1.63
C ASN A 142 24.04 7.29 -0.36
N LEU A 143 25.14 7.64 0.31
CA LEU A 143 25.57 7.03 1.58
C LEU A 143 24.58 7.24 2.74
N SER A 144 23.68 8.20 2.64
CA SER A 144 22.64 8.46 3.64
C SER A 144 21.34 7.71 3.37
N PHE A 145 21.22 7.05 2.22
CA PHE A 145 20.04 6.26 1.86
C PHE A 145 19.71 5.26 2.97
N THR A 146 18.44 5.24 3.37
CA THR A 146 17.96 4.33 4.41
C THR A 146 16.85 3.47 3.85
N PRO A 147 17.06 2.14 3.65
CA PRO A 147 16.07 1.26 3.05
C PRO A 147 14.67 1.32 3.69
N SER A 148 14.58 1.57 5.00
CA SER A 148 13.31 1.58 5.72
C SER A 148 12.34 2.71 5.31
N ILE A 149 12.84 3.79 4.68
CA ILE A 149 11.99 4.88 4.17
C ILE A 149 11.12 4.45 3.00
N ARG A 150 11.61 3.48 2.21
CA ARG A 150 10.91 2.98 1.03
C ARG A 150 9.67 2.19 1.45
N PRO A 151 8.59 2.26 0.68
CA PRO A 151 7.31 1.69 1.10
C PRO A 151 7.38 0.18 1.25
N LYS A 152 6.51 -0.36 2.11
CA LYS A 152 6.14 -1.78 2.11
C LYS A 152 4.83 -1.90 1.33
N TYR A 153 4.79 -2.81 0.38
CA TYR A 153 3.63 -2.95 -0.50
C TYR A 153 2.59 -3.87 0.12
N ALA A 154 1.37 -3.37 0.15
CA ALA A 154 0.14 -4.00 0.62
C ALA A 154 -0.94 -3.76 -0.44
N ALA A 155 -2.16 -4.21 -0.17
CA ALA A 155 -3.28 -3.91 -1.04
C ALA A 155 -4.59 -3.77 -0.25
N LEU A 156 -5.51 -2.99 -0.79
CA LEU A 156 -6.80 -2.72 -0.17
C LEU A 156 -7.84 -3.72 -0.69
N ASN A 157 -8.31 -4.62 0.17
CA ASN A 157 -9.23 -5.69 -0.17
C ASN A 157 -10.69 -5.22 -0.25
N TYR A 158 -10.97 -4.16 -1.02
CA TYR A 158 -12.33 -3.62 -1.12
C TYR A 158 -13.29 -4.63 -1.75
N ALA A 159 -12.81 -5.43 -2.71
CA ALA A 159 -13.60 -6.45 -3.38
C ALA A 159 -13.87 -7.70 -2.52
N LYS A 160 -13.27 -7.80 -1.33
CA LYS A 160 -13.39 -8.94 -0.41
C LYS A 160 -12.95 -10.26 -1.07
N ASP A 161 -11.82 -10.22 -1.77
CA ASP A 161 -11.19 -11.43 -2.29
C ASP A 161 -10.83 -12.36 -1.13
N ARG A 162 -11.18 -13.65 -1.27
CA ARG A 162 -10.93 -14.69 -0.28
C ARG A 162 -9.44 -14.92 -0.03
N TYR A 163 -8.60 -14.71 -1.06
CA TYR A 163 -7.15 -14.91 -1.00
C TYR A 163 -6.39 -13.60 -0.83
N GLY A 164 -7.10 -12.50 -0.57
CA GLY A 164 -6.54 -11.16 -0.64
C GLY A 164 -6.30 -10.70 -2.09
N PRO A 165 -6.25 -9.39 -2.31
CA PRO A 165 -6.18 -8.77 -3.63
C PRO A 165 -4.82 -8.96 -4.35
N ALA A 166 -3.76 -9.38 -3.64
CA ALA A 166 -2.42 -9.55 -4.20
C ALA A 166 -1.97 -11.03 -4.18
N ASN A 167 -2.88 -11.93 -4.53
CA ASN A 167 -2.70 -13.38 -4.39
C ASN A 167 -1.61 -13.99 -5.29
N HIS A 168 -1.06 -13.23 -6.23
CA HIS A 168 0.16 -13.61 -6.97
C HIS A 168 1.42 -13.62 -6.08
N TYR A 169 1.37 -13.06 -4.88
CA TYR A 169 2.40 -13.19 -3.84
C TYR A 169 2.09 -14.29 -2.82
N GLY A 170 1.07 -15.10 -3.07
CA GLY A 170 0.59 -16.16 -2.18
C GLY A 170 -0.87 -15.94 -1.76
N ASN A 171 -1.57 -17.05 -1.52
CA ASN A 171 -2.99 -17.09 -1.15
C ASN A 171 -3.22 -16.80 0.33
N SER A 172 -2.16 -16.82 1.14
CA SER A 172 -2.21 -16.41 2.54
C SER A 172 -1.94 -14.92 2.69
N TYR A 173 -2.51 -14.30 3.72
CA TYR A 173 -2.32 -12.86 3.95
C TYR A 173 -2.52 -12.46 5.41
N PHE A 174 -1.91 -11.34 5.79
CA PHE A 174 -2.27 -10.62 7.00
C PHE A 174 -3.34 -9.58 6.70
N VAL A 175 -4.27 -9.40 7.63
CA VAL A 175 -5.11 -8.20 7.73
C VAL A 175 -4.46 -7.27 8.74
N LEU A 176 -4.17 -6.04 8.32
CA LEU A 176 -3.58 -5.00 9.16
C LEU A 176 -4.66 -4.21 9.91
N LYS A 177 -4.31 -3.77 11.12
CA LYS A 177 -5.15 -2.90 11.95
C LYS A 177 -5.37 -1.56 11.26
N GLU A 178 -6.53 -0.98 11.51
CA GLU A 178 -6.99 0.29 10.93
C GLU A 178 -5.95 1.42 11.01
N HIS A 179 -5.21 1.54 12.11
CA HIS A 179 -4.26 2.64 12.30
C HIS A 179 -3.15 2.67 11.24
N VAL A 180 -2.84 1.54 10.60
CA VAL A 180 -1.79 1.45 9.59
C VAL A 180 -2.18 2.21 8.32
N LYS A 181 -3.47 2.27 7.97
CA LYS A 181 -3.96 2.97 6.78
C LYS A 181 -3.63 4.46 6.78
N HIS A 182 -3.48 5.08 7.95
CA HIS A 182 -3.08 6.49 8.07
C HIS A 182 -1.64 6.77 7.61
N ASN A 183 -0.79 5.75 7.58
CA ASN A 183 0.58 5.84 7.07
C ASN A 183 0.69 5.30 5.64
N CYS A 184 -0.44 5.10 4.96
CA CYS A 184 -0.45 4.55 3.62
C CYS A 184 -0.71 5.63 2.58
N THR A 185 -0.09 5.43 1.42
CA THR A 185 -0.59 5.98 0.16
C THR A 185 -1.23 4.86 -0.64
N PHE A 186 -2.03 5.22 -1.63
CA PHE A 186 -2.79 4.28 -2.44
C PHE A 186 -2.76 4.69 -3.91
N THR A 187 -2.68 3.70 -4.78
CA THR A 187 -2.85 3.86 -6.23
C THR A 187 -3.93 2.91 -6.71
N ASP A 188 -4.69 3.30 -7.73
CA ASP A 188 -5.80 2.51 -8.25
C ASP A 188 -5.35 1.25 -9.02
N ARG A 189 -4.05 1.00 -9.10
CA ARG A 189 -3.40 -0.12 -9.79
C ARG A 189 -1.96 -0.26 -9.27
N ASP A 190 -1.23 -1.20 -9.86
CA ASP A 190 0.22 -1.40 -9.67
C ASP A 190 1.00 -0.10 -9.93
N SER A 191 1.82 0.32 -8.97
CA SER A 191 2.65 1.53 -9.05
C SER A 191 3.56 1.58 -10.28
N PHE A 192 4.02 0.44 -10.80
CA PHE A 192 4.83 0.38 -12.01
C PHE A 192 4.04 0.80 -13.25
N HIS A 193 2.72 0.63 -13.23
CA HIS A 193 1.79 0.95 -14.32
C HIS A 193 1.00 2.23 -14.10
N VAL A 194 1.30 3.00 -13.05
CA VAL A 194 0.77 4.35 -12.90
C VAL A 194 1.48 5.24 -13.92
N THR A 195 0.71 5.69 -14.90
CA THR A 195 1.12 6.62 -15.96
C THR A 195 0.04 7.66 -16.10
N ASP A 196 0.46 8.90 -16.29
CA ASP A 196 -0.40 10.02 -16.64
C ASP A 196 0.03 10.55 -18.01
N GLU A 197 -0.94 10.89 -18.87
CA GLU A 197 -0.70 11.52 -20.18
C GLU A 197 0.05 12.85 -20.03
N GLN A 198 -0.13 13.54 -18.89
CA GLN A 198 0.56 14.78 -18.56
C GLN A 198 1.92 14.55 -17.87
N GLY A 199 2.33 13.29 -17.64
CA GLY A 199 3.62 12.97 -17.03
C GLY A 199 3.68 13.19 -15.52
N HIS A 200 2.52 13.29 -14.84
CA HIS A 200 2.40 13.54 -13.40
C HIS A 200 1.78 12.35 -12.62
N PRO A 201 2.44 11.17 -12.57
CA PRO A 201 1.93 10.00 -11.87
C PRO A 201 1.71 10.22 -10.36
N GLU A 202 2.38 11.19 -9.74
CA GLU A 202 2.15 11.64 -8.36
C GLU A 202 0.71 12.11 -8.11
N ASN A 203 0.01 12.62 -9.13
CA ASN A 203 -1.39 13.05 -9.03
C ASN A 203 -2.36 11.88 -8.86
N HIS A 204 -1.93 10.65 -9.14
CA HIS A 204 -2.73 9.45 -8.93
C HIS A 204 -2.62 8.90 -7.50
N VAL A 205 -1.68 9.43 -6.71
CA VAL A 205 -1.38 8.92 -5.36
C VAL A 205 -2.36 9.52 -4.35
N ALA A 206 -3.24 8.68 -3.83
CA ALA A 206 -4.12 9.00 -2.72
C ALA A 206 -3.46 8.68 -1.37
N ASN A 207 -4.05 9.17 -0.29
CA ASN A 207 -3.82 8.79 1.10
C ASN A 207 -5.18 8.57 1.79
N TYR A 208 -5.16 8.21 3.06
CA TYR A 208 -6.38 7.90 3.82
C TYR A 208 -7.44 9.02 3.81
N HIS A 209 -6.99 10.28 3.74
CA HIS A 209 -7.86 11.45 3.83
C HIS A 209 -8.48 11.83 2.47
N ASN A 210 -7.83 11.52 1.34
CA ASN A 210 -8.27 11.87 -0.01
C ASN A 210 -8.52 10.65 -0.93
N LEU A 211 -9.03 9.54 -0.39
CA LEU A 211 -9.35 8.32 -1.17
C LEU A 211 -10.27 8.53 -2.39
N HIS A 212 -10.97 9.65 -2.50
CA HIS A 212 -11.73 9.99 -3.71
C HIS A 212 -10.84 10.20 -4.94
N ARG A 213 -9.55 10.50 -4.77
CA ARG A 213 -8.57 10.53 -5.86
C ARG A 213 -8.47 9.17 -6.57
N LEU A 214 -8.62 8.05 -5.86
CA LEU A 214 -8.72 6.73 -6.50
C LEU A 214 -9.93 6.63 -7.45
N ILE A 215 -11.04 7.28 -7.11
CA ILE A 215 -12.28 7.27 -7.90
C ILE A 215 -12.13 8.11 -9.18
N ILE A 216 -11.35 9.19 -9.12
CA ILE A 216 -11.01 10.01 -10.29
C ILE A 216 -10.26 9.16 -11.33
N HIS A 217 -9.28 8.37 -10.89
CA HIS A 217 -8.33 7.71 -11.80
C HIS A 217 -8.63 6.25 -12.14
N MET A 218 -9.45 5.55 -11.35
CA MET A 218 -9.79 4.15 -11.64
C MET A 218 -10.57 4.00 -12.95
N SER A 219 -10.37 2.86 -13.62
CA SER A 219 -11.12 2.52 -14.84
C SER A 219 -12.62 2.52 -14.56
N SER A 220 -13.43 2.80 -15.59
CA SER A 220 -14.89 2.82 -15.45
C SER A 220 -15.45 1.48 -14.96
N ASP A 221 -14.86 0.36 -15.39
CA ASP A 221 -15.27 -0.98 -14.98
C ASP A 221 -14.94 -1.25 -13.51
N LYS A 222 -13.76 -0.82 -13.06
CA LYS A 222 -13.38 -0.88 -11.65
C LYS A 222 -14.28 -0.02 -10.77
N LEU A 223 -14.65 1.17 -11.24
CA LEU A 223 -15.58 2.05 -10.53
C LEU A 223 -16.97 1.44 -10.40
N LYS A 224 -17.47 0.77 -11.45
CA LYS A 224 -18.73 0.00 -11.40
C LYS A 224 -18.65 -1.15 -10.40
N LYS A 225 -17.55 -1.89 -10.36
CA LYS A 225 -17.34 -2.95 -9.37
C LYS A 225 -17.31 -2.42 -7.94
N LEU A 226 -16.65 -1.27 -7.70
CA LEU A 226 -16.69 -0.60 -6.40
C LEU A 226 -18.11 -0.18 -6.00
N ASP A 227 -18.92 0.30 -6.96
CA ASP A 227 -20.33 0.60 -6.71
C ASP A 227 -21.11 -0.64 -6.27
N GLU A 228 -20.97 -1.75 -6.98
CA GLU A 228 -21.62 -3.03 -6.65
C GLU A 228 -21.28 -3.46 -5.23
N VAL A 229 -19.98 -3.49 -4.90
CA VAL A 229 -19.47 -3.83 -3.57
C VAL A 229 -20.04 -2.89 -2.50
N SER A 230 -20.15 -1.58 -2.80
CA SER A 230 -20.67 -0.60 -1.86
C SER A 230 -22.15 -0.81 -1.50
N HIS A 231 -22.90 -1.52 -2.33
CA HIS A 231 -24.29 -1.93 -2.05
C HIS A 231 -24.39 -3.28 -1.33
N GLY A 232 -23.25 -3.87 -0.95
CA GLY A 232 -23.19 -5.19 -0.31
C GLY A 232 -23.27 -6.34 -1.31
N ASN A 233 -23.16 -6.10 -2.62
CA ASN A 233 -22.99 -7.18 -3.59
C ASN A 233 -21.58 -7.73 -3.47
N TYR A 234 -21.46 -9.01 -3.13
CA TYR A 234 -20.16 -9.66 -2.98
C TYR A 234 -19.71 -10.20 -4.34
N SER A 235 -18.64 -9.62 -4.89
CA SER A 235 -17.97 -10.17 -6.06
C SER A 235 -16.73 -10.93 -5.59
N ALA A 236 -16.90 -12.22 -5.26
CA ALA A 236 -15.81 -13.15 -4.92
C ALA A 236 -14.98 -13.58 -6.14
N SER A 237 -15.07 -12.84 -7.26
CA SER A 237 -14.44 -13.25 -8.51
C SER A 237 -12.95 -12.93 -8.45
N GLY A 238 -12.10 -13.96 -8.59
CA GLY A 238 -10.65 -13.87 -8.79
C GLY A 238 -10.25 -13.19 -10.10
N ILE A 239 -10.80 -11.99 -10.32
CA ILE A 239 -10.55 -11.11 -11.46
C ILE A 239 -9.62 -9.99 -10.96
N PRO A 240 -8.48 -9.76 -11.63
CA PRO A 240 -7.45 -8.76 -11.26
C PRO A 240 -7.94 -7.31 -11.08
N ASP A 241 -9.14 -6.97 -11.51
CA ASP A 241 -9.69 -5.61 -11.47
C ASP A 241 -9.97 -5.09 -10.03
N GLY A 242 -9.85 -5.96 -9.02
CA GLY A 242 -9.96 -5.61 -7.59
C GLY A 242 -8.71 -4.97 -6.97
N TYR A 243 -7.58 -4.92 -7.67
CA TYR A 243 -6.31 -4.56 -7.04
C TYR A 243 -6.14 -3.05 -6.83
N ILE A 244 -6.29 -2.57 -5.60
CA ILE A 244 -5.82 -1.22 -5.19
C ILE A 244 -4.54 -1.43 -4.40
N GLU A 245 -3.43 -0.92 -4.93
CA GLU A 245 -2.16 -1.03 -4.24
C GLU A 245 -2.10 -0.02 -3.09
N ALA A 246 -1.51 -0.46 -1.98
CA ALA A 246 -1.22 0.38 -0.83
C ALA A 246 0.29 0.38 -0.58
N GLN A 247 0.87 1.57 -0.46
CA GLN A 247 2.25 1.74 -0.10
C GLN A 247 2.31 2.21 1.35
N ILE A 248 2.74 1.31 2.25
CA ILE A 248 2.87 1.59 3.68
C ILE A 248 4.20 2.31 3.92
N HIS A 249 4.11 3.53 4.42
CA HIS A 249 5.26 4.34 4.81
C HIS A 249 5.56 4.12 6.30
N GLY A 250 6.81 3.82 6.62
CA GLY A 250 7.26 3.47 7.97
C GLY A 250 7.30 1.97 8.25
N ASP A 251 7.55 1.62 9.52
CA ASP A 251 7.77 0.24 9.94
C ASP A 251 6.44 -0.50 10.13
N VAL A 252 6.39 -1.74 9.66
CA VAL A 252 5.31 -2.69 9.96
C VAL A 252 5.85 -3.74 10.94
N VAL A 253 5.33 -3.72 12.15
CA VAL A 253 5.68 -4.63 13.24
C VAL A 253 4.53 -5.61 13.41
N VAL A 254 4.77 -6.89 13.12
CA VAL A 254 3.70 -7.90 12.96
C VAL A 254 2.79 -7.95 14.20
N ILE A 255 3.36 -8.09 15.40
CA ILE A 255 2.61 -8.16 16.67
C ILE A 255 1.82 -6.86 16.94
N ARG A 256 2.35 -5.71 16.53
CA ARG A 256 1.69 -4.41 16.75
C ARG A 256 0.56 -4.19 15.75
N ASP A 257 0.81 -4.49 14.48
CA ASP A 257 0.05 -3.98 13.34
C ASP A 257 -0.87 -5.00 12.69
N VAL A 258 -0.64 -6.30 12.89
CA VAL A 258 -1.51 -7.34 12.33
C VAL A 258 -2.70 -7.56 13.26
N GLU A 259 -3.89 -7.58 12.69
CA GLU A 259 -5.14 -7.95 13.35
C GLU A 259 -5.43 -9.43 13.16
N LYS A 260 -5.35 -9.90 11.91
CA LYS A 260 -5.67 -11.26 11.52
C LYS A 260 -4.63 -11.86 10.61
N MET A 261 -4.51 -13.17 10.65
CA MET A 261 -3.70 -13.97 9.78
C MET A 261 -4.59 -15.01 9.12
N CYS A 262 -4.73 -14.89 7.80
CA CYS A 262 -5.48 -15.83 6.97
C CYS A 262 -4.46 -16.73 6.27
N ILE A 263 -4.46 -18.02 6.60
CA ILE A 263 -3.55 -19.02 6.04
C ILE A 263 -4.33 -19.95 5.14
N ASP A 264 -4.03 -19.94 3.85
CA ASP A 264 -4.61 -20.89 2.91
C ASP A 264 -4.11 -22.30 3.20
N TYR A 265 -5.04 -23.20 3.52
CA TYR A 265 -4.67 -24.52 4.01
C TYR A 265 -4.11 -25.41 2.91
N PHE A 266 -4.50 -25.16 1.66
CA PHE A 266 -3.99 -25.89 0.51
C PHE A 266 -2.55 -25.48 0.23
N GLU A 267 -2.27 -24.18 0.12
CA GLU A 267 -0.92 -23.62 -0.07
C GLU A 267 0.06 -24.16 0.97
N LEU A 268 -0.32 -24.11 2.26
CA LEU A 268 0.50 -24.61 3.37
C LEU A 268 0.83 -26.11 3.24
N ARG A 269 -0.08 -26.90 2.67
CA ARG A 269 0.07 -28.36 2.51
C ARG A 269 0.71 -28.76 1.19
N SER A 270 0.73 -27.87 0.19
CA SER A 270 1.34 -28.11 -1.11
C SER A 270 2.80 -27.66 -1.19
N GLY A 271 3.26 -26.84 -0.23
CA GLY A 271 4.63 -26.36 -0.19
C GLY A 271 5.66 -27.49 -0.15
N GLU A 272 6.83 -27.28 -0.73
CA GLU A 272 7.89 -28.31 -0.82
C GLU A 272 8.76 -28.38 0.45
N ASP A 273 8.69 -27.35 1.30
CA ASP A 273 9.60 -27.11 2.41
C ASP A 273 8.97 -27.43 3.78
N TYR A 274 9.68 -28.23 4.57
CA TYR A 274 9.37 -28.64 5.96
C TYR A 274 8.08 -29.48 6.16
N HIS A 275 8.05 -30.25 7.25
CA HIS A 275 6.84 -30.95 7.70
C HIS A 275 5.73 -29.91 7.96
N HIS A 276 4.67 -29.87 7.13
CA HIS A 276 3.61 -28.84 7.21
C HIS A 276 2.99 -28.72 8.62
N GLY A 277 2.94 -29.81 9.38
CA GLY A 277 2.50 -29.78 10.78
C GLY A 277 3.36 -28.88 11.69
N ILE A 278 4.65 -28.74 11.41
CA ILE A 278 5.55 -27.83 12.13
C ILE A 278 5.25 -26.37 11.77
N VAL A 279 5.05 -26.06 10.49
CA VAL A 279 4.73 -24.69 10.05
C VAL A 279 3.36 -24.25 10.59
N GLU A 280 2.35 -25.12 10.51
CA GLU A 280 1.03 -24.91 11.11
C GLU A 280 1.14 -24.64 12.62
N MET A 281 1.99 -25.39 13.33
CA MET A 281 2.27 -25.20 14.75
C MET A 281 2.90 -23.82 15.02
N TYR A 282 3.84 -23.36 14.19
CA TYR A 282 4.44 -22.03 14.34
C TYR A 282 3.40 -20.92 14.20
N TYR A 283 2.51 -21.00 13.20
CA TYR A 283 1.43 -20.03 13.03
C TYR A 283 0.50 -19.99 14.25
N LYS A 284 0.09 -21.16 14.76
CA LYS A 284 -0.74 -21.25 15.97
C LYS A 284 -0.06 -20.62 17.19
N ILE A 285 1.19 -21.01 17.48
CA ILE A 285 1.95 -20.49 18.62
C ILE A 285 2.16 -18.98 18.50
N PHE A 286 2.52 -18.49 17.31
CA PHE A 286 2.74 -17.07 17.08
C PHE A 286 1.44 -16.28 17.27
N ALA A 287 0.34 -16.74 16.68
CA ALA A 287 -0.97 -16.09 16.79
C ALA A 287 -1.43 -16.01 18.25
N GLU A 288 -1.32 -17.11 19.01
CA GLU A 288 -1.66 -17.17 20.43
C GLU A 288 -0.82 -16.19 21.26
N LYS A 289 0.51 -16.21 21.10
CA LYS A 289 1.41 -15.33 21.85
C LYS A 289 1.27 -13.85 21.51
N SER A 290 0.79 -13.55 20.30
CA SER A 290 0.70 -12.19 19.77
C SER A 290 -0.70 -11.60 19.83
N ASN A 291 -1.68 -12.37 20.32
CA ASN A 291 -3.10 -12.01 20.30
C ASN A 291 -3.58 -11.60 18.90
N ILE A 292 -3.18 -12.39 17.89
CA ILE A 292 -3.58 -12.22 16.49
C ILE A 292 -4.62 -13.29 16.16
N GLN A 293 -5.71 -12.92 15.49
CA GLN A 293 -6.70 -13.89 15.04
C GLN A 293 -6.10 -14.76 13.93
N LEU A 294 -6.07 -16.08 14.12
CA LEU A 294 -5.65 -17.03 13.07
C LEU A 294 -6.87 -17.67 12.42
N ILE A 295 -6.93 -17.62 11.09
CA ILE A 295 -7.99 -18.20 10.27
C ILE A 295 -7.30 -19.10 9.24
N PHE A 296 -7.71 -20.36 9.16
CA PHE A 296 -7.35 -21.23 8.04
C PHE A 296 -8.47 -21.16 7.00
N THR A 297 -8.12 -20.85 5.75
CA THR A 297 -9.04 -20.70 4.62
C THR A 297 -8.91 -21.81 3.60
#